data_AF-A0A656JKL2-F1
#
_entry.id   AF-A0A656JKL2-F1
#
_cell.length_a   1.000
_cell.length_b   1.000
_cell.length_c   1.000
_cell.angle_alpha   90.00
_cell.angle_beta   90.00
_cell.angle_gamma   90.00
#
_symmetry.space_group_name_H-M   'P 1'
#
loop_
_entity.id
_entity.type
_entity.pdbx_description
1 polymer ?
#
loop_
_entity_poly.entity_id
_entity_poly.type
_entity_poly.pdbx_seq_one_letter_code
_entity_poly.pdbx_strand_id
1 'polypeptide(L)'
;MKKTSTALLALSLSSFGALVQAEPASQTFIPTGLSTKNAQAEANGFFEDQHLTGTTRNWYANELKRRDEVFRYNDNGIPEQTSRRINWQQGTIVNYSSGFTQGVVGFSTELALYNAIALDRDTDDFAGNSNRTLAHSDGDAVGQWSKMGLGNVKARVSNTVLTMGRQSVNTPVIAFIGNRALPSSFQG
;
A
#
# COMPACT_ATOMS: atom_id res chain seq x y z
N MET A 1 12.93 -53.78 -7.09
CA MET A 1 12.20 -52.54 -6.73
C MET A 1 13.16 -51.36 -6.88
N LYS A 2 12.91 -50.50 -7.87
CA LYS A 2 13.80 -49.39 -8.26
C LYS A 2 13.77 -48.30 -7.18
N LYS A 3 14.94 -47.83 -6.74
CA LYS A 3 15.07 -46.58 -5.99
C LYS A 3 15.50 -45.48 -6.96
N THR A 4 14.61 -44.54 -7.21
CA THR A 4 14.90 -43.27 -7.88
C THR A 4 14.52 -42.17 -6.92
N SER A 5 15.48 -41.33 -6.52
CA SER A 5 15.33 -39.89 -6.66
C SER A 5 16.66 -39.22 -6.34
N THR A 6 17.24 -38.63 -7.39
CA THR A 6 18.44 -37.81 -7.37
C THR A 6 18.10 -36.48 -6.72
N ALA A 7 18.66 -36.19 -5.56
CA ALA A 7 18.60 -34.86 -4.96
C ALA A 7 19.77 -34.03 -5.51
N LEU A 8 19.47 -33.06 -6.38
CA LEU A 8 20.41 -32.03 -6.81
C LEU A 8 19.98 -30.71 -6.15
N LEU A 9 20.64 -30.39 -5.04
CA LEU A 9 20.60 -29.10 -4.39
C LEU A 9 21.77 -28.27 -4.96
N ALA A 10 21.48 -27.28 -5.78
CA ALA A 10 22.46 -26.30 -6.25
C ALA A 10 21.98 -24.90 -5.89
N LEU A 11 22.36 -24.44 -4.69
CA LEU A 11 22.31 -23.04 -4.27
C LEU A 11 23.67 -22.42 -4.65
N SER A 12 23.77 -21.79 -5.81
CA SER A 12 24.90 -20.90 -6.11
C SER A 12 24.50 -19.46 -5.81
N LEU A 13 24.84 -19.01 -4.60
CA LEU A 13 24.86 -17.58 -4.25
C LEU A 13 26.10 -16.96 -4.91
N SER A 14 25.93 -16.41 -6.10
CA SER A 14 26.94 -15.56 -6.72
C SER A 14 26.90 -14.20 -6.02
N SER A 15 27.66 -14.03 -4.96
CA SER A 15 27.92 -12.73 -4.36
C SER A 15 28.81 -11.92 -5.32
N PHE A 16 28.20 -11.18 -6.24
CA PHE A 16 28.87 -10.08 -6.91
C PHE A 16 29.05 -8.95 -5.89
N GLY A 17 30.23 -8.90 -5.27
CA GLY A 17 30.68 -7.71 -4.58
C GLY A 17 30.87 -6.61 -5.62
N ALA A 18 29.90 -5.71 -5.76
CA ALA A 18 30.14 -4.45 -6.43
C ALA A 18 31.19 -3.71 -5.60
N LEU A 19 32.41 -3.61 -6.15
CA LEU A 19 33.39 -2.63 -5.69
C LEU A 19 32.70 -1.27 -5.82
N VAL A 20 32.38 -0.66 -4.68
CA VAL A 20 31.94 0.74 -4.62
C VAL A 20 33.13 1.58 -5.05
N GLN A 21 33.26 1.84 -6.35
CA GLN A 21 33.95 3.05 -6.77
C GLN A 21 33.10 4.20 -6.27
N ALA A 22 33.65 5.00 -5.36
CA ALA A 22 33.08 6.29 -5.03
C ALA A 22 33.05 7.11 -6.33
N GLU A 23 31.86 7.23 -6.93
CA GLU A 23 31.63 8.21 -7.98
C GLU A 23 31.99 9.57 -7.37
N PRO A 24 32.95 10.33 -7.93
CA PRO A 24 33.13 11.71 -7.49
C PRO A 24 31.77 12.39 -7.65
N ALA A 25 31.23 12.91 -6.55
CA ALA A 25 29.96 13.61 -6.55
C ALA A 25 30.05 14.77 -7.54
N SER A 26 29.64 14.52 -8.79
CA SER A 26 29.57 15.58 -9.78
C SER A 26 28.46 16.49 -9.28
N GLN A 27 28.83 17.72 -8.95
CA GLN A 27 27.88 18.81 -8.79
C GLN A 27 27.34 19.18 -10.16
N THR A 28 26.73 18.22 -10.86
CA THR A 28 26.05 18.45 -12.12
C THR A 28 24.86 19.33 -11.79
N PHE A 29 25.05 20.63 -12.02
CA PHE A 29 23.97 21.59 -12.04
C PHE A 29 22.90 21.06 -13.00
N ILE A 30 21.77 20.63 -12.48
CA ILE A 30 20.59 20.32 -13.29
C ILE A 30 19.84 21.64 -13.45
N PRO A 31 19.96 22.34 -14.59
CA PRO A 31 19.22 23.55 -14.81
C PRO A 31 17.73 23.26 -14.68
N THR A 32 17.04 24.01 -13.82
CA THR A 32 15.58 23.98 -13.74
C THR A 32 15.04 24.70 -14.99
N GLY A 33 14.78 23.94 -16.05
CA GLY A 33 14.17 24.43 -17.29
C GLY A 33 12.64 24.31 -17.27
N LEU A 34 11.95 25.19 -18.01
CA LEU A 34 10.53 25.01 -18.30
C LEU A 34 10.36 23.77 -19.20
N SER A 35 9.44 22.89 -18.83
CA SER A 35 9.06 21.77 -19.70
C SER A 35 8.47 22.33 -20.99
N THR A 36 9.03 21.92 -22.13
CA THR A 36 8.49 22.24 -23.46
C THR A 36 7.31 21.33 -23.84
N LYS A 37 7.07 20.27 -23.06
CA LYS A 37 5.97 19.32 -23.28
C LYS A 37 4.70 19.82 -22.60
N ASN A 38 3.55 19.52 -23.19
CA ASN A 38 2.24 19.81 -22.62
C ASN A 38 1.46 18.50 -22.48
N ALA A 39 1.54 17.87 -21.30
CA ALA A 39 0.88 16.59 -21.05
C ALA A 39 -0.65 16.64 -21.25
N GLN A 40 -1.27 17.80 -21.07
CA GLN A 40 -2.71 17.97 -21.30
C GLN A 40 -3.07 18.00 -22.79
N ALA A 41 -2.18 18.52 -23.65
CA ALA A 41 -2.37 18.49 -25.10
C ALA A 41 -2.26 17.07 -25.69
N GLU A 42 -1.61 16.15 -24.96
CA GLU A 42 -1.44 14.74 -25.34
C GLU A 42 -2.55 13.82 -24.79
N ALA A 43 -3.58 14.36 -24.12
CA ALA A 43 -4.67 13.54 -23.60
C ALA A 43 -5.54 12.98 -24.74
N ASN A 44 -5.76 11.66 -24.78
CA ASN A 44 -6.59 11.02 -25.80
C ASN A 44 -8.09 11.06 -25.44
N GLY A 45 -8.42 11.13 -24.15
CA GLY A 45 -9.79 11.31 -23.66
C GLY A 45 -10.09 10.52 -22.39
N PHE A 46 -11.28 10.73 -21.82
CA PHE A 46 -11.65 10.21 -20.50
C PHE A 46 -11.74 8.69 -20.47
N PHE A 47 -12.27 8.08 -21.54
CA PHE A 47 -12.43 6.64 -21.66
C PHE A 47 -11.29 5.98 -22.43
N GLU A 48 -10.65 6.75 -23.32
CA GLU A 48 -9.58 6.31 -24.20
C GLU A 48 -8.32 5.98 -23.39
N ASP A 49 -7.97 6.83 -22.41
CA ASP A 49 -6.80 6.63 -21.53
C ASP A 49 -7.16 6.00 -20.17
N GLN A 50 -8.32 5.32 -20.06
CA GLN A 50 -8.72 4.70 -18.79
C GLN A 50 -7.88 3.45 -18.48
N HIS A 51 -7.63 3.21 -17.19
CA HIS A 51 -6.91 2.03 -16.74
C HIS A 51 -7.55 1.42 -15.49
N LEU A 52 -7.68 0.09 -15.49
CA LEU A 52 -8.10 -0.70 -14.34
C LEU A 52 -6.94 -1.62 -13.95
N THR A 53 -6.51 -1.49 -12.69
CA THR A 53 -5.48 -2.35 -12.10
C THR A 53 -5.99 -2.99 -10.83
N GLY A 54 -5.31 -4.03 -10.38
CA GLY A 54 -5.58 -4.61 -9.08
C GLY A 54 -4.34 -5.22 -8.48
N THR A 55 -4.34 -5.31 -7.16
CA THR A 55 -3.31 -6.02 -6.41
C THR A 55 -3.96 -6.86 -5.33
N THR A 56 -3.32 -7.98 -5.04
CA THR A 56 -3.68 -8.85 -3.93
C THR A 56 -2.45 -9.02 -3.06
N ARG A 57 -2.63 -9.02 -1.74
CA ARG A 57 -1.54 -9.10 -0.77
C ARG A 57 -1.94 -10.02 0.37
N ASN A 58 -1.26 -11.16 0.47
CA ASN A 58 -1.26 -11.93 1.71
C ASN A 58 -0.25 -11.28 2.67
N TRP A 59 -0.69 -10.85 3.84
CA TRP A 59 0.12 -10.12 4.80
C TRP A 59 0.09 -10.83 6.16
N TYR A 60 1.25 -11.33 6.58
CA TYR A 60 1.48 -11.92 7.90
C TYR A 60 2.45 -11.04 8.69
N ALA A 61 2.15 -10.79 9.96
CA ALA A 61 3.04 -10.11 10.89
C ALA A 61 3.04 -10.81 12.24
N ASN A 62 4.21 -10.85 12.86
CA ASN A 62 4.42 -11.43 14.18
C ASN A 62 5.36 -10.51 14.96
N GLU A 63 4.82 -9.85 15.97
CA GLU A 63 5.50 -8.87 16.80
C GLU A 63 5.65 -9.42 18.21
N LEU A 64 6.88 -9.38 18.73
CA LEU A 64 7.17 -9.76 20.11
C LEU A 64 7.78 -8.57 20.83
N LYS A 65 7.04 -8.04 21.80
CA LYS A 65 7.53 -7.04 22.75
C LYS A 65 8.51 -7.68 23.74
N ARG A 66 9.47 -6.88 24.23
CA ARG A 66 10.54 -7.30 25.14
C ARG A 66 10.61 -6.33 26.31
N ARG A 67 11.37 -6.67 27.37
CA ARG A 67 11.57 -5.81 28.56
C ARG A 67 10.24 -5.42 29.24
N ASP A 68 9.42 -6.44 29.49
CA ASP A 68 8.11 -6.32 30.17
C ASP A 68 7.07 -5.44 29.46
N GLU A 69 7.34 -5.03 28.21
CA GLU A 69 6.34 -4.38 27.38
C GLU A 69 5.24 -5.37 26.95
N VAL A 70 3.99 -4.93 27.04
CA VAL A 70 2.82 -5.72 26.65
C VAL A 70 1.90 -4.95 25.69
N PHE A 71 1.18 -5.67 24.86
CA PHE A 71 -0.05 -5.20 24.24
C PHE A 71 -1.18 -5.37 25.25
N ARG A 72 -2.07 -4.38 25.34
CA ARG A 72 -3.25 -4.42 26.19
C ARG A 72 -4.46 -4.32 25.29
N TYR A 73 -5.46 -5.15 25.53
CA TYR A 73 -6.67 -5.22 24.73
C TYR A 73 -7.86 -5.64 25.59
N ASN A 74 -9.03 -5.66 24.99
CA ASN A 74 -10.26 -6.12 25.60
C ASN A 74 -10.73 -7.36 24.84
N ASP A 75 -11.11 -8.38 25.58
CA ASP A 75 -11.81 -9.55 25.07
C ASP A 75 -13.11 -9.70 25.87
N ASN A 76 -14.25 -9.48 25.20
CA ASN A 76 -15.59 -9.58 25.77
C ASN A 76 -15.78 -8.80 27.09
N GLY A 77 -15.23 -7.59 27.17
CA GLY A 77 -15.28 -6.74 28.35
C GLY A 77 -14.19 -7.02 29.38
N ILE A 78 -13.38 -8.06 29.19
CA ILE A 78 -12.29 -8.44 30.09
C ILE A 78 -10.98 -7.79 29.60
N PRO A 79 -10.27 -7.02 30.45
CA PRO A 79 -8.96 -6.49 30.11
C PRO A 79 -7.91 -7.60 30.05
N GLU A 80 -7.25 -7.73 28.91
CA GLU A 80 -6.23 -8.75 28.66
C GLU A 80 -4.90 -8.14 28.26
N GLN A 81 -3.83 -8.94 28.39
CA GLN A 81 -2.48 -8.52 28.00
C GLN A 81 -1.65 -9.67 27.43
N THR A 82 -0.85 -9.34 26.42
CA THR A 82 0.09 -10.28 25.78
C THR A 82 1.37 -9.59 25.38
N SER A 83 2.50 -10.31 25.39
CA SER A 83 3.77 -9.79 24.86
C SER A 83 3.90 -10.02 23.35
N ARG A 84 3.05 -10.86 22.75
CA ARG A 84 3.11 -11.24 21.35
C ARG A 84 1.82 -10.86 20.63
N ARG A 85 1.96 -10.35 19.41
CA ARG A 85 0.84 -10.04 18.53
C ARG A 85 1.10 -10.60 17.14
N ILE A 86 0.19 -11.43 16.66
CA ILE A 86 0.19 -12.04 15.34
C ILE A 86 -0.98 -11.47 14.55
N ASN A 87 -0.78 -11.12 13.28
CA ASN A 87 -1.87 -10.71 12.40
C ASN A 87 -1.69 -11.40 11.07
N TRP A 88 -2.76 -11.96 10.52
CA TRP A 88 -2.75 -12.55 9.20
C TRP A 88 -3.98 -12.10 8.41
N GLN A 89 -3.74 -11.43 7.30
CA GLN A 89 -4.80 -10.85 6.49
C GLN A 89 -4.54 -11.03 5.00
N GLN A 90 -5.63 -11.13 4.24
CA GLN A 90 -5.63 -11.07 2.79
C GLN A 90 -6.21 -9.72 2.36
N GLY A 91 -5.38 -8.86 1.79
CA GLY A 91 -5.80 -7.58 1.19
C GLY A 91 -6.03 -7.71 -0.31
N THR A 92 -7.04 -7.03 -0.82
CA THR A 92 -7.32 -6.88 -2.25
C THR A 92 -7.63 -5.42 -2.55
N ILE A 93 -7.02 -4.90 -3.60
CA ILE A 93 -7.22 -3.54 -4.09
C ILE A 93 -7.60 -3.62 -5.55
N VAL A 94 -8.66 -2.93 -5.93
CA VAL A 94 -9.02 -2.64 -7.32
C VAL A 94 -8.93 -1.14 -7.51
N ASN A 95 -8.06 -0.68 -8.42
CA ASN A 95 -7.90 0.73 -8.75
C ASN A 95 -8.39 1.01 -10.15
N TYR A 96 -9.19 2.06 -10.29
CA TYR A 96 -9.62 2.62 -11.55
C TYR A 96 -9.11 4.06 -11.65
N SER A 97 -8.49 4.39 -12.77
CA SER A 97 -8.18 5.77 -13.15
C SER A 97 -8.79 6.04 -14.52
N SER A 98 -9.52 7.15 -14.65
CA SER A 98 -9.93 7.62 -15.97
C SER A 98 -8.75 8.29 -16.67
N GLY A 99 -8.88 8.45 -17.99
CA GLY A 99 -8.08 9.42 -18.72
C GLY A 99 -8.46 10.86 -18.34
N PHE A 100 -7.65 11.82 -18.77
CA PHE A 100 -8.05 13.24 -18.76
C PHE A 100 -8.89 13.54 -19.99
N THR A 101 -9.98 14.31 -19.83
CA THR A 101 -10.73 14.83 -20.97
C THR A 101 -9.84 15.69 -21.89
N GLN A 102 -10.11 15.67 -23.19
CA GLN A 102 -9.45 16.54 -24.15
C GLN A 102 -9.81 18.02 -23.90
N GLY A 103 -8.91 18.93 -24.30
CA GLY A 103 -9.10 20.38 -24.19
C GLY A 103 -8.06 21.06 -23.29
N VAL A 104 -8.20 22.38 -23.14
CA VAL A 104 -7.25 23.23 -22.39
C VAL A 104 -7.19 22.85 -20.91
N VAL A 105 -8.34 22.52 -20.33
CA VAL A 105 -8.48 22.01 -18.96
C VAL A 105 -9.01 20.59 -19.05
N GLY A 106 -8.22 19.62 -18.60
CA GLY A 106 -8.62 18.22 -18.53
C GLY A 106 -9.18 17.87 -17.17
N PHE A 107 -10.24 17.06 -17.15
CA PHE A 107 -10.77 16.47 -15.92
C PHE A 107 -10.59 14.95 -15.93
N SER A 108 -10.27 14.38 -14.77
CA SER A 108 -10.21 12.93 -14.57
C SER A 108 -10.67 12.55 -13.17
N THR A 109 -10.81 11.26 -12.91
CA THR A 109 -11.14 10.70 -11.60
C THR A 109 -10.30 9.48 -11.30
N GLU A 110 -10.01 9.26 -10.02
CA GLU A 110 -9.46 8.01 -9.54
C GLU A 110 -10.30 7.44 -8.41
N LEU A 111 -10.50 6.13 -8.47
CA LEU A 111 -11.24 5.34 -7.51
C LEU A 111 -10.39 4.14 -7.13
N ALA A 112 -10.34 3.83 -5.84
CA ALA A 112 -9.80 2.55 -5.39
C ALA A 112 -10.71 1.90 -4.37
N LEU A 113 -11.06 0.64 -4.61
CA LEU A 113 -11.82 -0.20 -3.69
C LEU A 113 -10.86 -1.13 -2.98
N TYR A 114 -10.86 -1.06 -1.66
CA TYR A 114 -10.04 -1.90 -0.81
C TYR A 114 -10.94 -2.92 -0.12
N ASN A 115 -10.47 -4.15 -0.05
CA ASN A 115 -11.07 -5.23 0.71
C ASN A 115 -9.98 -5.91 1.55
N ALA A 116 -10.32 -6.27 2.78
CA ALA A 116 -9.47 -7.09 3.64
C ALA A 116 -10.29 -8.22 4.23
N ILE A 117 -9.67 -9.40 4.30
CA ILE A 117 -10.18 -10.60 4.98
C ILE A 117 -9.18 -10.93 6.09
N ALA A 118 -9.66 -11.06 7.32
CA ALA A 118 -8.88 -11.56 8.44
C ALA A 118 -8.79 -13.08 8.35
N LEU A 119 -7.58 -13.59 8.09
CA LEU A 119 -7.29 -15.03 8.00
C LEU A 119 -7.03 -15.62 9.38
N ASP A 120 -6.45 -14.82 10.26
CA ASP A 120 -6.38 -15.05 11.69
C ASP A 120 -7.35 -14.09 12.38
N ARG A 121 -8.19 -14.64 13.26
CA ARG A 121 -9.30 -13.97 13.92
C ARG A 121 -9.32 -14.20 15.42
N ASP A 122 -8.31 -14.86 15.97
CA ASP A 122 -8.19 -15.09 17.39
C ASP A 122 -7.75 -13.79 18.08
N THR A 123 -8.59 -13.27 18.98
CA THR A 123 -8.34 -12.01 19.70
C THR A 123 -7.05 -12.07 20.53
N ASP A 124 -6.67 -13.25 21.01
CA ASP A 124 -5.43 -13.49 21.73
C ASP A 124 -4.20 -13.32 20.82
N ASP A 125 -4.33 -13.69 19.55
CA ASP A 125 -3.28 -13.55 18.55
C ASP A 125 -3.14 -12.09 18.10
N PHE A 126 -4.21 -11.44 17.61
CA PHE A 126 -4.09 -10.07 17.09
C PHE A 126 -4.15 -8.97 18.14
N ALA A 127 -4.34 -9.32 19.41
CA ALA A 127 -4.33 -8.44 20.57
C ALA A 127 -5.28 -7.24 20.40
N GLY A 128 -6.52 -7.54 20.03
CA GLY A 128 -7.62 -6.58 19.90
C GLY A 128 -7.50 -5.55 18.76
N ASN A 129 -8.48 -4.65 18.72
CA ASN A 129 -8.63 -3.68 17.63
C ASN A 129 -7.38 -2.81 17.44
N SER A 130 -6.85 -2.74 16.22
CA SER A 130 -5.67 -1.94 15.90
C SER A 130 -5.63 -1.49 14.44
N ASN A 131 -4.58 -0.78 14.05
CA ASN A 131 -4.34 -0.44 12.64
C ASN A 131 -3.83 -1.63 11.79
N ARG A 132 -3.90 -2.85 12.32
CA ARG A 132 -3.52 -4.09 11.64
C ARG A 132 -4.79 -4.89 11.38
N THR A 133 -5.36 -5.55 12.39
CA THR A 133 -6.67 -6.20 12.32
C THR A 133 -7.75 -5.31 12.95
N LEU A 134 -8.84 -5.10 12.21
CA LEU A 134 -10.02 -4.39 12.69
C LEU A 134 -10.86 -5.33 13.55
N ALA A 135 -11.29 -4.86 14.71
CA ALA A 135 -12.17 -5.62 15.61
C ALA A 135 -13.30 -4.74 16.15
N HIS A 136 -14.38 -5.39 16.57
CA HIS A 136 -15.51 -4.76 17.25
C HIS A 136 -15.13 -4.35 18.69
N SER A 137 -16.04 -3.69 19.40
CA SER A 137 -15.79 -3.19 20.76
C SER A 137 -15.58 -4.29 21.80
N ASP A 138 -16.10 -5.49 21.54
CA ASP A 138 -15.94 -6.69 22.35
C ASP A 138 -14.64 -7.46 22.04
N GLY A 139 -13.82 -6.97 21.12
CA GLY A 139 -12.56 -7.62 20.75
C GLY A 139 -12.67 -8.53 19.53
N ASP A 140 -13.86 -8.89 19.06
CA ASP A 140 -14.03 -9.82 17.94
C ASP A 140 -13.53 -9.25 16.62
N ALA A 141 -12.66 -9.99 15.93
CA ALA A 141 -12.17 -9.62 14.61
C ALA A 141 -13.31 -9.44 13.59
N VAL A 142 -13.28 -8.32 12.87
CA VAL A 142 -14.09 -8.12 11.68
C VAL A 142 -13.56 -9.03 10.57
N GLY A 143 -14.28 -10.12 10.31
CA GLY A 143 -13.81 -11.19 9.41
C GLY A 143 -13.50 -10.72 7.99
N GLN A 144 -14.30 -9.80 7.46
CA GLN A 144 -14.04 -9.15 6.18
C GLN A 144 -14.61 -7.73 6.22
N TRP A 145 -13.90 -6.78 5.64
CA TRP A 145 -14.38 -5.41 5.47
C TRP A 145 -13.89 -4.81 4.16
N SER A 146 -14.61 -3.80 3.70
CA SER A 146 -14.27 -3.07 2.47
C SER A 146 -14.39 -1.57 2.70
N LYS A 147 -13.60 -0.78 1.97
CA LYS A 147 -13.71 0.68 1.94
C LYS A 147 -13.37 1.25 0.58
N MET A 148 -13.89 2.43 0.29
CA MET A 148 -13.37 3.27 -0.78
C MET A 148 -12.04 3.90 -0.32
N GLY A 149 -10.95 3.27 -0.73
CA GLY A 149 -9.57 3.61 -0.38
C GLY A 149 -9.07 4.88 -1.05
N LEU A 150 -9.43 5.10 -2.31
CA LEU A 150 -9.24 6.35 -3.04
C LEU A 150 -10.56 6.75 -3.68
N GLY A 151 -10.76 8.04 -3.91
CA GLY A 151 -11.98 8.60 -4.47
C GLY A 151 -11.77 10.09 -4.65
N ASN A 152 -11.24 10.48 -5.81
CA ASN A 152 -10.84 11.85 -6.09
C ASN A 152 -11.20 12.26 -7.53
N VAL A 153 -11.20 13.58 -7.72
CA VAL A 153 -11.27 14.23 -9.03
C VAL A 153 -9.98 15.01 -9.25
N LYS A 154 -9.54 15.09 -10.50
CA LYS A 154 -8.35 15.82 -10.88
C LYS A 154 -8.67 16.81 -11.99
N ALA A 155 -8.00 17.96 -11.94
CA ALA A 155 -7.98 18.93 -13.02
C ALA A 155 -6.53 19.13 -13.46
N ARG A 156 -6.28 19.10 -14.78
CA ARG A 156 -4.95 19.28 -15.36
C ARG A 156 -4.94 20.41 -16.37
N VAL A 157 -3.95 21.30 -16.23
CA VAL A 157 -3.64 22.38 -17.18
C VAL A 157 -2.15 22.32 -17.49
N SER A 158 -1.80 22.19 -18.76
CA SER A 158 -0.42 21.95 -19.19
C SER A 158 0.16 20.69 -18.50
N ASN A 159 1.13 20.85 -17.60
CA ASN A 159 1.72 19.76 -16.80
C ASN A 159 1.31 19.81 -15.31
N THR A 160 0.46 20.76 -14.92
CA THR A 160 0.05 20.93 -13.52
C THR A 160 -1.23 20.17 -13.26
N VAL A 161 -1.24 19.34 -12.21
CA VAL A 161 -2.41 18.57 -11.78
C VAL A 161 -2.82 19.02 -10.38
N LEU A 162 -4.08 19.43 -10.25
CA LEU A 162 -4.76 19.59 -8.98
C LEU A 162 -5.58 18.33 -8.71
N THR A 163 -5.46 17.76 -7.51
CA THR A 163 -6.25 16.59 -7.07
C THR A 163 -7.06 16.97 -5.84
N MET A 164 -8.35 16.69 -5.85
CA MET A 164 -9.27 16.92 -4.73
C MET A 164 -10.02 15.63 -4.40
N GLY A 165 -10.02 15.24 -3.13
CA GLY A 165 -10.73 14.06 -2.62
C GLY A 165 -9.82 13.13 -1.82
N ARG A 166 -10.19 11.85 -1.79
CA ARG A 166 -9.39 10.82 -1.12
C ARG A 166 -8.26 10.37 -2.05
N GLN A 167 -7.03 10.58 -1.61
CA GLN A 167 -5.82 10.38 -2.42
C GLN A 167 -4.69 9.72 -1.63
N SER A 168 -3.75 9.11 -2.36
CA SER A 168 -2.49 8.64 -1.81
C SER A 168 -1.50 9.80 -1.81
N VAL A 169 -0.94 10.10 -0.65
CA VAL A 169 0.06 11.18 -0.50
C VAL A 169 1.35 10.54 -0.03
N ASN A 170 2.42 10.77 -0.79
CA ASN A 170 3.77 10.29 -0.48
C ASN A 170 4.79 11.40 -0.74
N THR A 171 4.98 12.24 0.25
CA THR A 171 5.95 13.34 0.27
C THR A 171 6.95 13.11 1.41
N PRO A 172 8.08 13.83 1.45
CA PRO A 172 9.03 13.73 2.56
C PRO A 172 8.45 14.07 3.94
N VAL A 173 7.31 14.77 3.99
CA VAL A 173 6.66 15.24 5.23
C VAL A 173 5.38 14.48 5.57
N ILE A 174 4.68 13.94 4.57
CA ILE A 174 3.44 13.17 4.74
C ILE A 174 3.51 11.95 3.82
N ALA A 175 3.51 10.76 4.39
CA ALA A 175 3.54 9.51 3.66
C ALA A 175 2.40 8.58 4.08
N PHE A 176 1.75 7.94 3.11
CA PHE A 176 0.80 6.88 3.39
C PHE A 176 1.51 5.66 3.99
N ILE A 177 0.81 4.93 4.86
CA ILE A 177 1.31 3.69 5.44
C ILE A 177 1.02 2.57 4.45
N GLY A 178 2.05 2.12 3.71
CA GLY A 178 1.93 1.08 2.68
C GLY A 178 2.36 -0.33 3.10
N ASN A 179 2.78 -0.53 4.35
CA ASN A 179 3.44 -1.74 4.84
C ASN A 179 2.53 -2.71 5.62
N ARG A 180 1.22 -2.69 5.35
CA ARG A 180 0.19 -3.57 5.94
C ARG A 180 -0.59 -4.27 4.83
N ALA A 181 -1.70 -4.94 5.16
CA ALA A 181 -2.57 -5.59 4.17
C ALA A 181 -3.13 -4.59 3.14
N LEU A 182 -3.52 -3.39 3.59
CA LEU A 182 -4.04 -2.30 2.77
C LEU A 182 -3.33 -0.98 3.13
N PRO A 183 -3.15 -0.05 2.17
CA PRO A 183 -2.53 1.24 2.44
C PRO A 183 -3.50 2.22 3.12
N SER A 184 -2.95 3.24 3.78
CA SER A 184 -3.73 4.41 4.22
C SER A 184 -3.98 5.38 3.06
N SER A 185 -4.86 6.35 3.30
CA SER A 185 -5.27 7.38 2.35
C SER A 185 -5.55 8.69 3.08
N PHE A 186 -5.40 9.81 2.40
CA PHE A 186 -5.67 11.15 2.95
C PHE A 186 -6.86 11.77 2.23
N GLN A 187 -7.61 12.62 2.92
CA GLN A 187 -8.71 13.41 2.35
C GLN A 187 -8.28 14.87 2.30
N GLY A 188 -8.31 15.49 1.12
CA GLY A 188 -7.97 16.89 0.92
C GLY A 188 -8.06 17.33 -0.52
#